data_AF-A0A0K8WH14-F1
#
_entry.id   AF-A0A0K8WH14-F1
#
_cell.length_a   1.000
_cell.length_b   1.000
_cell.length_c   1.000
_cell.angle_alpha   90.00
_cell.angle_beta   90.00
_cell.angle_gamma   90.00
#
_symmetry.space_group_name_H-M   'P 1'
#
loop_
_entity.id
_entity.type
_entity.pdbx_description
1 polymer ?
#
loop_
_entity_poly.entity_id
_entity_poly.type
_entity_poly.pdbx_seq_one_letter_code
_entity_poly.pdbx_strand_id
1 'polypeptide(L)'
;MGKKNKRKGHPKPHYRGQPLWQLLENLPNHGVGRLIVRGSFQQDEEHPSYMRILTVDMTSKSIKHPDNPKNANKIRIPVTVEKVWRGVIFPRPQNIQSTSYLPDYILIPEAEEEKFVRNAKTASECNYVYWTAGQKKRIRERIEQGMSPEEAKQREKERIALQEAEDEGSDDIDEDDESFGYQHFPEKHVRKNSAAANKTGQETCRGSKRSWPQKSNEVSAKLRKQ
;
A
#
# COMPACT_ATOMS: atom_id res chain seq x y z
N MET A 1 49.08 3.24 -11.64
CA MET A 1 48.03 2.20 -11.45
C MET A 1 47.08 2.65 -10.34
N GLY A 2 45.99 3.36 -10.68
CA GLY A 2 45.04 3.89 -9.69
C GLY A 2 44.11 2.80 -9.14
N LYS A 3 44.11 2.59 -7.82
CA LYS A 3 43.19 1.66 -7.14
C LYS A 3 41.77 2.24 -7.23
N LYS A 4 40.89 1.58 -8.00
CA LYS A 4 39.45 1.94 -8.05
C LYS A 4 38.84 1.73 -6.67
N ASN A 5 38.40 2.81 -6.03
CA ASN A 5 37.64 2.75 -4.79
C ASN A 5 36.36 1.92 -5.02
N LYS A 6 36.29 0.71 -4.44
CA LYS A 6 35.07 -0.08 -4.41
C LYS A 6 34.04 0.73 -3.62
N ARG A 7 33.00 1.22 -4.29
CA ARG A 7 31.83 1.82 -3.64
C ARG A 7 31.35 0.84 -2.57
N LYS A 8 31.39 1.24 -1.29
CA LYS A 8 30.82 0.45 -0.19
C LYS A 8 29.35 0.20 -0.55
N GLY A 9 28.99 -1.05 -0.77
CA GLY A 9 27.61 -1.42 -1.07
C GLY A 9 26.70 -0.99 0.08
N HIS A 10 25.44 -0.65 -0.23
CA HIS A 10 24.44 -0.43 0.80
C HIS A 10 24.30 -1.70 1.66
N PRO A 11 24.13 -1.56 2.98
CA PRO A 11 23.91 -2.70 3.86
C PRO A 11 22.68 -3.50 3.38
N LYS A 12 22.77 -4.82 3.45
CA LYS A 12 21.65 -5.68 3.05
C LYS A 12 20.45 -5.41 3.96
N PRO A 13 19.22 -5.35 3.43
CA PRO A 13 18.03 -5.21 4.26
C PRO A 13 17.95 -6.35 5.27
N HIS A 14 17.61 -6.03 6.52
CA HIS A 14 17.31 -7.03 7.53
C HIS A 14 15.86 -7.48 7.38
N TYR A 15 15.65 -8.55 6.63
CA TYR A 15 14.33 -9.18 6.49
C TYR A 15 13.97 -9.96 7.76
N ARG A 16 12.71 -9.86 8.17
CA ARG A 16 12.18 -10.58 9.33
C ARG A 16 10.88 -11.27 8.92
N GLY A 17 10.81 -12.59 9.09
CA GLY A 17 9.61 -13.37 8.81
C GLY A 17 9.86 -14.55 7.88
N GLN A 18 8.82 -14.93 7.15
CA GLN A 18 8.79 -16.09 6.26
C GLN A 18 8.51 -15.66 4.82
N PRO A 19 8.87 -16.49 3.82
CA PRO A 19 8.46 -16.26 2.45
C PRO A 19 6.94 -16.43 2.34
N LEU A 20 6.32 -15.64 1.46
CA LEU A 20 4.86 -15.54 1.42
C LEU A 20 4.21 -16.90 1.14
N TRP A 21 4.78 -17.70 0.22
CA TRP A 21 4.24 -19.01 -0.14
C TRP A 21 4.06 -19.95 1.06
N GLN A 22 5.02 -19.94 1.99
CA GLN A 22 4.99 -20.80 3.17
C GLN A 22 3.90 -20.38 4.17
N LEU A 23 3.60 -19.09 4.26
CA LEU A 23 2.48 -18.60 5.07
C LEU A 23 1.14 -19.01 4.45
N LEU A 24 0.99 -18.86 3.15
CA LEU A 24 -0.29 -19.09 2.45
C LEU A 24 -0.64 -20.58 2.32
N GLU A 25 0.33 -21.49 2.33
CA GLU A 25 0.08 -22.95 2.28
C GLU A 25 -0.61 -23.48 3.56
N ASN A 26 -0.33 -22.87 4.71
CA ASN A 26 -0.84 -23.32 5.99
C ASN A 26 -2.22 -22.71 6.35
N LEU A 27 -2.74 -21.80 5.53
CA LEU A 27 -3.96 -21.06 5.81
C LEU A 27 -5.15 -21.57 4.98
N PRO A 28 -6.37 -21.59 5.56
CA PRO A 28 -7.57 -21.88 4.80
C PRO A 28 -7.78 -20.80 3.73
N ASN A 29 -8.23 -21.21 2.53
CA ASN A 29 -8.40 -20.32 1.37
C ASN A 29 -7.15 -19.48 1.06
N HIS A 30 -5.97 -20.02 1.34
CA HIS A 30 -4.69 -19.33 1.18
C HIS A 30 -4.62 -17.97 1.88
N GLY A 31 -5.37 -17.78 2.97
CA GLY A 31 -5.37 -16.53 3.73
C GLY A 31 -6.03 -15.34 3.03
N VAL A 32 -6.88 -15.55 2.03
CA VAL A 32 -7.68 -14.47 1.42
C VAL A 32 -8.48 -13.73 2.49
N GLY A 33 -8.41 -12.40 2.49
CA GLY A 33 -9.01 -11.53 3.49
C GLY A 33 -8.11 -11.20 4.70
N ARG A 34 -7.05 -11.99 4.96
CA ARG A 34 -6.14 -11.76 6.08
C ARG A 34 -5.17 -10.61 5.83
N LEU A 35 -4.63 -10.04 6.91
CA LEU A 35 -3.61 -9.00 6.85
C LEU A 35 -2.19 -9.57 7.01
N ILE A 36 -1.29 -9.09 6.17
CA ILE A 36 0.14 -9.38 6.26
C ILE A 36 0.92 -8.07 6.37
N VAL A 37 2.04 -8.12 7.10
CA VAL A 37 3.01 -7.02 7.19
C VAL A 37 4.36 -7.48 6.70
N ARG A 38 5.19 -6.51 6.31
CA ARG A 38 6.61 -6.77 6.06
C ARG A 38 7.41 -6.48 7.32
N GLY A 39 8.20 -7.44 7.79
CA GLY A 39 9.00 -7.31 9.01
C GLY A 39 10.15 -6.30 8.89
N SER A 40 10.59 -6.01 7.66
CA SER A 40 11.54 -4.94 7.37
C SER A 40 10.93 -3.53 7.41
N PHE A 41 9.61 -3.41 7.46
CA PHE A 41 8.94 -2.11 7.58
C PHE A 41 8.77 -1.72 9.04
N GLN A 42 9.03 -0.45 9.33
CA GLN A 42 8.72 0.13 10.63
C GLN A 42 7.19 0.21 10.77
N GLN A 43 6.67 -0.42 11.81
CA GLN A 43 5.26 -0.38 12.15
C GLN A 43 5.07 0.69 13.22
N ASP A 44 4.30 1.72 12.87
CA ASP A 44 3.88 2.77 13.78
C ASP A 44 2.38 2.59 14.03
N GLU A 45 1.94 2.75 15.29
CA GLU A 45 0.53 2.58 15.66
C GLU A 45 -0.38 3.59 14.96
N GLU A 46 0.10 4.82 14.77
CA GLU A 46 -0.62 5.91 14.14
C GLU A 46 -0.68 5.77 12.61
N HIS A 47 0.35 5.15 12.01
CA HIS A 47 0.53 5.07 10.56
C HIS A 47 0.81 3.62 10.13
N PRO A 48 -0.19 2.72 10.24
CA PRO A 48 0.00 1.31 9.97
C PRO A 48 0.39 1.05 8.51
N SER A 49 1.27 0.06 8.29
CA SER A 49 1.70 -0.36 6.96
C SER A 49 1.52 -1.86 6.78
N TYR A 50 0.43 -2.24 6.11
CA TYR A 50 0.03 -3.63 5.91
C TYR A 50 -0.46 -3.87 4.49
N MET A 51 -0.73 -5.14 4.18
CA MET A 51 -1.32 -5.56 2.92
C MET A 51 -2.47 -6.53 3.23
N ARG A 52 -3.66 -6.29 2.68
CA ARG A 52 -4.78 -7.23 2.74
C ARG A 52 -4.74 -8.13 1.52
N ILE A 53 -4.82 -9.43 1.72
CA ILE A 53 -4.81 -10.41 0.63
C ILE A 53 -6.19 -10.39 -0.04
N LEU A 54 -6.22 -10.14 -1.35
CA LEU A 54 -7.47 -10.15 -2.14
C LEU A 54 -7.60 -11.45 -2.93
N THR A 55 -6.58 -11.77 -3.73
CA THR A 55 -6.56 -13.01 -4.53
C THR A 55 -5.16 -13.62 -4.50
N VAL A 56 -5.13 -14.95 -4.50
CA VAL A 56 -3.90 -15.74 -4.50
C VAL A 56 -4.03 -16.78 -5.60
N ASP A 57 -3.01 -16.89 -6.45
CA ASP A 57 -2.89 -18.02 -7.36
C ASP A 57 -1.64 -18.85 -6.99
N MET A 58 -1.88 -19.94 -6.26
CA MET A 58 -0.85 -20.89 -5.84
C MET A 58 -0.42 -21.86 -6.94
N THR A 59 -1.15 -21.95 -8.05
CA THR A 59 -0.84 -22.88 -9.15
C THR A 59 0.31 -22.34 -10.01
N SER A 60 0.36 -21.02 -10.18
CA SER A 60 1.40 -20.31 -10.96
C SER A 60 2.71 -20.08 -10.18
N LYS A 61 3.15 -21.04 -9.38
CA LYS A 61 4.46 -21.00 -8.70
C LYS A 61 5.57 -20.97 -9.76
N SER A 62 6.35 -19.90 -9.75
CA SER A 62 7.43 -19.69 -10.71
C SER A 62 8.77 -19.47 -10.02
N ILE A 63 9.84 -20.04 -10.59
CA ILE A 63 11.21 -19.81 -10.16
C ILE A 63 11.90 -19.02 -11.26
N LYS A 64 12.45 -17.85 -10.94
CA LYS A 64 13.22 -17.07 -11.93
C LYS A 64 14.59 -17.69 -12.15
N HIS A 65 14.91 -18.02 -13.40
CA HIS A 65 16.18 -18.65 -13.81
C HIS A 65 16.43 -19.94 -13.02
N PRO A 66 15.68 -21.02 -13.32
CA PRO A 66 15.82 -22.30 -12.64
C PRO A 66 17.25 -22.88 -12.72
N ASP A 67 17.97 -22.57 -13.79
CA ASP A 67 19.34 -23.05 -14.02
C ASP A 67 20.38 -22.41 -13.07
N ASN A 68 20.03 -21.32 -12.38
CA ASN A 68 20.93 -20.69 -11.43
C ASN A 68 20.71 -21.28 -10.02
N PRO A 69 21.69 -21.98 -9.44
CA PRO A 69 21.54 -22.62 -8.12
C PRO A 69 21.24 -21.61 -7.00
N LYS A 70 21.61 -20.33 -7.16
CA LYS A 70 21.29 -19.27 -6.18
C LYS A 70 19.82 -18.83 -6.21
N ASN A 71 19.07 -19.20 -7.24
CA ASN A 71 17.68 -18.81 -7.43
C ASN A 71 16.71 -19.99 -7.29
N ALA A 72 17.20 -21.23 -7.20
CA ALA A 72 16.38 -22.44 -7.05
C ALA A 72 15.34 -22.32 -5.91
N ASN A 73 15.70 -21.64 -4.81
CA ASN A 73 14.83 -21.47 -3.64
C ASN A 73 13.96 -20.19 -3.67
N LYS A 74 13.96 -19.43 -4.78
CA LYS A 74 13.22 -18.15 -4.90
C LYS A 74 11.87 -18.35 -5.59
N ILE A 75 10.99 -19.09 -4.92
CA ILE A 75 9.63 -19.35 -5.38
C ILE A 75 8.81 -18.06 -5.35
N ARG A 76 8.24 -17.68 -6.49
CA ARG A 76 7.38 -16.51 -6.66
C ARG A 76 5.95 -16.96 -6.90
N ILE A 77 5.03 -16.24 -6.27
CA ILE A 77 3.59 -16.53 -6.34
C ILE A 77 2.87 -15.22 -6.66
N PRO A 78 2.03 -15.19 -7.70
CA PRO A 78 1.15 -14.06 -7.95
C PRO A 78 0.12 -13.92 -6.83
N VAL A 79 0.18 -12.77 -6.15
CA VAL A 79 -0.74 -12.40 -5.08
C VAL A 79 -1.16 -10.97 -5.31
N THR A 80 -2.46 -10.75 -5.44
CA THR A 80 -3.05 -9.42 -5.52
C THR A 80 -3.44 -8.98 -4.13
N VAL A 81 -2.94 -7.82 -3.72
CA VAL A 81 -3.18 -7.26 -2.40
C VAL A 81 -3.72 -5.84 -2.47
N GLU A 82 -4.54 -5.49 -1.50
CA GLU A 82 -4.80 -4.09 -1.17
C GLU A 82 -3.67 -3.61 -0.25
N LYS A 83 -2.92 -2.62 -0.72
CA LYS A 83 -1.74 -2.14 0.01
C LYS A 83 -2.11 -0.91 0.83
N VAL A 84 -1.71 -0.90 2.09
CA VAL A 84 -1.77 0.27 2.96
C VAL A 84 -0.36 0.67 3.35
N TRP A 85 -0.02 1.94 3.16
CA TRP A 85 1.30 2.46 3.47
C TRP A 85 1.18 3.71 4.30
N ARG A 86 1.77 3.69 5.50
CA ARG A 86 1.73 4.81 6.43
C ARG A 86 0.31 5.34 6.65
N GLY A 87 -0.64 4.43 6.84
CA GLY A 87 -2.05 4.74 7.02
C GLY A 87 -2.81 5.15 5.75
N VAL A 88 -2.20 5.14 4.56
CA VAL A 88 -2.91 5.49 3.31
C VAL A 88 -3.17 4.23 2.48
N ILE A 89 -4.45 4.00 2.18
CA ILE A 89 -4.89 2.91 1.30
C ILE A 89 -4.55 3.26 -0.14
N PHE A 90 -3.86 2.36 -0.85
CA PHE A 90 -3.59 2.53 -2.27
C PHE A 90 -4.87 2.36 -3.09
N PRO A 91 -5.17 3.27 -4.03
CA PRO A 91 -6.42 3.21 -4.80
C PRO A 91 -6.47 2.02 -5.77
N ARG A 92 -5.30 1.48 -6.15
CA ARG A 92 -5.20 0.33 -7.07
C ARG A 92 -4.63 -0.87 -6.34
N PRO A 93 -5.26 -2.05 -6.44
CA PRO A 93 -4.67 -3.30 -5.98
C PRO A 93 -3.29 -3.52 -6.62
N GLN A 94 -2.37 -4.08 -5.84
CA GLN A 94 -1.00 -4.33 -6.30
C GLN A 94 -0.71 -5.83 -6.35
N ASN A 95 -0.08 -6.28 -7.43
CA ASN A 95 0.49 -7.62 -7.49
C ASN A 95 1.91 -7.63 -6.88
N ILE A 96 2.13 -8.48 -5.88
CA ILE A 96 3.40 -8.58 -5.14
C ILE A 96 4.25 -9.80 -5.51
N GLN A 97 4.00 -10.45 -6.65
CA GLN A 97 4.79 -11.60 -7.16
C GLN A 97 6.29 -11.33 -7.20
N SER A 98 6.67 -10.08 -7.48
CA SER A 98 8.08 -9.69 -7.60
C SER A 98 8.85 -9.84 -6.28
N THR A 99 8.16 -9.71 -5.14
CA THR A 99 8.73 -9.71 -3.79
C THR A 99 8.23 -10.87 -2.92
N SER A 100 7.34 -11.72 -3.40
CA SER A 100 6.73 -12.80 -2.60
C SER A 100 7.74 -13.85 -2.09
N TYR A 101 8.89 -13.98 -2.77
CA TYR A 101 9.96 -14.90 -2.38
C TYR A 101 10.81 -14.40 -1.21
N LEU A 102 10.69 -13.12 -0.85
CA LEU A 102 11.49 -12.54 0.23
C LEU A 102 11.01 -13.08 1.58
N PRO A 103 11.91 -13.51 2.49
CA PRO A 103 11.55 -14.00 3.81
C PRO A 103 11.29 -12.83 4.77
N ASP A 104 10.27 -12.04 4.45
CA ASP A 104 10.00 -10.77 5.08
C ASP A 104 8.53 -10.59 5.46
N TYR A 105 7.68 -11.59 5.24
CA TYR A 105 6.26 -11.49 5.53
C TYR A 105 5.96 -12.09 6.89
N ILE A 106 5.04 -11.44 7.59
CA ILE A 106 4.51 -11.86 8.88
C ILE A 106 2.99 -11.76 8.79
N LEU A 107 2.30 -12.84 9.14
CA LEU A 107 0.84 -12.86 9.22
C LEU A 107 0.40 -12.15 10.52
N ILE A 108 -0.56 -11.23 10.41
CA ILE A 108 -1.14 -10.58 11.58
C ILE A 108 -2.16 -11.54 12.22
N PRO A 109 -2.14 -11.72 13.56
CA PRO A 109 -3.19 -12.45 14.27
C PRO A 109 -4.54 -11.73 14.14
N GLU A 110 -5.62 -12.48 13.97
CA GLU A 110 -6.97 -11.94 13.75
C GLU A 110 -7.41 -10.94 14.83
N ALA A 111 -7.06 -11.21 16.10
CA ALA A 111 -7.34 -10.32 17.22
C ALA A 111 -6.66 -8.94 17.13
N GLU A 112 -5.58 -8.81 16.35
CA GLU A 112 -4.83 -7.58 16.17
C GLU A 112 -5.16 -6.86 14.86
N GLU A 113 -5.79 -7.53 13.89
CA GLU A 113 -6.08 -6.97 12.57
C GLU A 113 -6.92 -5.69 12.66
N GLU A 114 -7.89 -5.64 13.59
CA GLU A 114 -8.77 -4.49 13.76
C GLU A 114 -7.99 -3.20 14.08
N LYS A 115 -6.86 -3.31 14.80
CA LYS A 115 -6.01 -2.16 15.14
C LYS A 115 -5.42 -1.50 13.89
N PHE A 116 -5.06 -2.31 12.90
CA PHE A 116 -4.47 -1.82 11.65
C PHE A 116 -5.52 -1.16 10.74
N VAL A 117 -6.74 -1.70 10.74
CA VAL A 117 -7.82 -1.21 9.86
C VAL A 117 -8.36 0.14 10.33
N ARG A 118 -8.55 0.33 11.65
CA ARG A 118 -9.14 1.56 12.21
C ARG A 118 -8.38 2.86 11.87
N ASN A 119 -7.05 2.78 11.72
CA ASN A 119 -6.21 3.95 11.48
C ASN A 119 -5.89 4.18 9.99
N ALA A 120 -6.43 3.36 9.09
CA ALA A 120 -6.24 3.51 7.66
C ALA A 120 -7.23 4.53 7.08
N LYS A 121 -6.73 5.44 6.26
CA LYS A 121 -7.47 6.48 5.54
C LYS A 121 -7.47 6.20 4.05
N THR A 122 -8.57 6.55 3.39
CA THR A 122 -8.69 6.42 1.94
C THR A 122 -7.76 7.40 1.23
N ALA A 123 -7.26 7.06 0.03
CA ALA A 123 -6.45 7.97 -0.78
C ALA A 123 -7.12 9.35 -0.98
N SER A 124 -8.44 9.38 -1.16
CA SER A 124 -9.23 10.60 -1.33
C SER A 124 -9.20 11.50 -0.09
N GLU A 125 -9.26 10.93 1.11
CA GLU A 125 -9.22 11.68 2.38
C GLU A 125 -7.86 12.37 2.59
N CYS A 126 -6.78 11.71 2.17
CA CYS A 126 -5.43 12.24 2.28
C CYS A 126 -5.00 13.08 1.06
N ASN A 127 -5.92 13.35 0.11
CA ASN A 127 -5.61 13.98 -1.18
C ASN A 127 -4.38 13.34 -1.87
N TYR A 128 -4.25 12.01 -1.72
CA TYR A 128 -3.12 11.27 -2.24
C TYR A 128 -3.31 11.00 -3.73
N VAL A 129 -2.46 11.60 -4.56
CA VAL A 129 -2.44 11.34 -6.01
C VAL A 129 -1.33 10.36 -6.34
N TYR A 130 -1.71 9.23 -6.95
CA TYR A 130 -0.74 8.26 -7.45
C TYR A 130 -0.17 8.72 -8.79
N TRP A 131 1.06 9.22 -8.77
CA TRP A 131 1.80 9.57 -9.99
C TRP A 131 2.61 8.39 -10.52
N THR A 132 2.39 8.04 -11.79
CA THR A 132 3.22 7.09 -12.55
C THR A 132 4.65 7.60 -12.70
N ALA A 133 5.59 6.72 -13.06
CA ALA A 133 6.99 7.12 -13.27
C ALA A 133 7.12 8.20 -14.37
N GLY A 134 6.35 8.09 -15.45
CA GLY A 134 6.30 9.07 -16.52
C GLY A 134 5.76 10.42 -16.06
N GLN A 135 4.66 10.43 -15.27
CA GLN A 135 4.10 11.65 -14.69
C GLN A 135 5.11 12.32 -13.74
N LYS A 136 5.77 11.55 -12.87
CA LYS A 136 6.83 12.06 -11.98
C LYS A 136 7.99 12.68 -12.75
N LYS A 137 8.39 12.09 -13.87
CA LYS A 137 9.45 12.63 -14.74
C LYS A 137 9.03 13.99 -15.30
N ARG A 138 7.83 14.10 -15.87
CA ARG A 138 7.30 15.37 -16.39
C ARG A 138 7.16 16.45 -15.33
N ILE A 139 6.66 16.10 -14.13
CA ILE A 139 6.58 17.04 -13.00
C ILE A 139 7.98 17.55 -12.64
N ARG A 140 8.98 16.66 -12.60
CA ARG A 140 10.36 17.05 -12.32
C ARG A 140 10.95 17.95 -13.40
N GLU A 141 10.73 17.64 -14.68
CA GLU A 141 11.17 18.47 -15.81
C GLU A 141 10.55 19.89 -15.74
N ARG A 142 9.26 20.01 -15.39
CA ARG A 142 8.62 21.34 -15.19
C ARG A 142 9.21 22.12 -14.02
N ILE A 143 9.52 21.43 -12.91
CA ILE A 143 10.20 22.05 -11.76
C ILE A 143 11.61 22.52 -12.16
N GLU A 144 12.34 21.73 -12.94
CA GLU A 144 13.66 22.11 -13.47
C GLU A 144 13.58 23.31 -14.44
N GLN A 145 12.46 23.47 -15.16
CA GLN A 145 12.16 24.65 -15.98
C GLN A 145 11.72 25.89 -15.16
N GLY A 146 11.65 25.78 -13.84
CA GLY A 146 11.34 26.90 -12.94
C GLY A 146 9.88 27.03 -12.50
N MET A 147 8.99 26.10 -12.87
CA MET A 147 7.62 26.07 -12.31
C MET A 147 7.64 25.68 -10.83
N SER A 148 6.66 26.18 -10.08
CA SER A 148 6.47 25.73 -8.69
C SER A 148 6.05 24.25 -8.64
N PRO A 149 6.41 23.50 -7.57
CA PRO A 149 6.02 22.10 -7.44
C PRO A 149 4.50 21.86 -7.41
N GLU A 150 3.72 22.84 -6.96
CA GLU A 150 2.26 22.75 -6.90
C GLU A 150 1.65 22.97 -8.28
N GLU A 151 2.09 24.01 -8.99
CA GLU A 151 1.67 24.31 -10.35
C GLU A 151 2.03 23.17 -11.32
N ALA A 152 3.24 22.61 -11.20
CA ALA A 152 3.67 21.49 -12.03
C ALA A 152 2.79 20.23 -11.85
N LYS A 153 2.32 19.98 -10.62
CA LYS A 153 1.37 18.89 -10.32
C LYS A 153 -0.03 19.21 -10.85
N GLN A 154 -0.49 20.44 -10.70
CA GLN A 154 -1.80 20.89 -11.17
C GLN A 154 -1.91 20.76 -12.70
N ARG A 155 -0.90 21.23 -13.44
CA ARG A 155 -0.77 21.03 -14.89
C ARG A 155 -0.80 19.56 -15.30
N GLU A 156 -0.18 18.67 -14.52
CA GLU A 156 -0.22 17.24 -14.83
C GLU A 156 -1.58 16.62 -14.54
N LYS A 157 -2.28 17.10 -13.51
CA LYS A 157 -3.63 16.68 -13.17
C LYS A 157 -4.63 17.06 -14.26
N GLU A 158 -4.54 18.29 -14.77
CA GLU A 158 -5.36 18.78 -15.88
C GLU A 158 -5.14 17.95 -17.15
N ARG A 159 -3.89 17.59 -17.44
CA ARG A 159 -3.56 16.72 -18.59
C ARG A 159 -4.16 15.33 -18.48
N ILE A 160 -4.21 14.75 -17.28
CA ILE A 160 -4.84 13.44 -17.05
C ILE A 160 -6.36 13.56 -17.23
N ALA A 161 -6.98 14.59 -16.66
CA ALA A 161 -8.41 14.80 -16.77
C ALA A 161 -8.86 14.99 -18.24
N LEU A 162 -8.05 15.69 -19.06
CA LEU A 162 -8.30 15.82 -20.50
C LEU A 162 -8.22 14.48 -21.24
N GLN A 163 -7.16 13.71 -20.98
CA GLN A 163 -6.98 12.39 -21.59
C GLN A 163 -8.13 11.43 -21.24
N GLU A 164 -8.57 11.43 -19.97
CA GLU A 164 -9.68 10.59 -19.50
C GLU A 164 -11.01 10.99 -20.15
N ALA A 165 -11.24 12.29 -20.35
CA ALA A 165 -12.41 12.79 -21.07
C ALA A 165 -12.39 12.46 -22.58
N GLU A 166 -11.20 12.36 -23.20
CA GLU A 166 -11.07 11.92 -24.59
C GLU A 166 -11.32 10.41 -24.74
N ASP A 167 -10.82 9.59 -23.82
CA ASP A 167 -11.00 8.14 -23.85
C ASP A 167 -12.48 7.73 -23.58
N GLU A 168 -13.20 8.47 -22.72
CA GLU A 168 -14.64 8.27 -22.46
C GLU A 168 -15.56 8.69 -23.63
N GLY A 169 -15.01 9.29 -24.69
CA GLY A 169 -15.76 9.79 -25.85
C GLY A 169 -15.79 8.87 -27.07
N SER A 170 -15.29 7.64 -26.99
CA SER A 170 -15.10 6.73 -28.14
C SER A 170 -15.91 5.42 -28.10
N ASP A 171 -17.08 5.43 -27.47
CA ASP A 171 -18.11 4.41 -27.72
C ASP A 171 -18.90 4.78 -29.00
N ASP A 172 -18.22 4.80 -30.14
CA ASP A 172 -18.91 4.67 -31.43
C ASP A 172 -19.40 3.22 -31.52
N ILE A 173 -20.66 3.05 -31.12
CA ILE A 173 -21.46 1.86 -31.35
C ILE A 173 -21.54 1.67 -32.87
N ASP A 174 -20.73 0.76 -33.41
CA ASP A 174 -21.03 0.10 -34.67
C ASP A 174 -22.26 -0.81 -34.41
N GLU A 175 -23.45 -0.20 -34.47
CA GLU A 175 -24.70 -0.91 -34.74
C GLU A 175 -24.58 -1.48 -36.14
N ASP A 176 -23.93 -2.63 -36.31
CA ASP A 176 -24.19 -3.57 -37.40
C ASP A 176 -23.44 -4.92 -37.17
N ASP A 177 -24.26 -5.94 -36.92
CA ASP A 177 -24.16 -7.32 -37.42
C ASP A 177 -23.65 -8.49 -36.55
N GLU A 178 -24.49 -9.53 -36.57
CA GLU A 178 -24.30 -10.95 -36.26
C GLU A 178 -24.16 -11.47 -34.81
N SER A 179 -25.33 -11.78 -34.23
CA SER A 179 -25.71 -13.12 -33.74
C SER A 179 -24.57 -14.10 -33.38
N PHE A 180 -24.07 -14.03 -32.14
CA PHE A 180 -23.53 -15.20 -31.46
C PHE A 180 -24.12 -15.32 -30.05
N GLY A 181 -24.94 -16.36 -29.85
CA GLY A 181 -25.62 -16.64 -28.60
C GLY A 181 -24.66 -16.91 -27.45
N TYR A 182 -24.58 -15.98 -26.50
CA TYR A 182 -23.96 -16.21 -25.21
C TYR A 182 -25.02 -16.49 -24.15
N GLN A 183 -24.83 -17.62 -23.48
CA GLN A 183 -25.68 -18.12 -22.42
C GLN A 183 -25.67 -17.15 -21.23
N HIS A 184 -26.88 -16.70 -20.92
CA HIS A 184 -27.29 -15.91 -19.78
C HIS A 184 -26.80 -16.54 -18.46
N PHE A 185 -25.83 -15.90 -17.80
CA PHE A 185 -25.45 -16.20 -16.41
C PHE A 185 -26.34 -15.37 -15.46
N PRO A 186 -27.12 -15.98 -14.55
CA PRO A 186 -28.01 -15.23 -13.67
C PRO A 186 -27.24 -14.47 -12.58
N GLU A 187 -27.49 -13.16 -12.56
CA GLU A 187 -26.99 -12.14 -11.65
C GLU A 187 -27.57 -12.34 -10.23
N LYS A 188 -26.76 -12.90 -9.33
CA LYS A 188 -27.15 -13.05 -7.91
C LYS A 188 -26.89 -11.76 -7.13
N HIS A 189 -27.92 -10.94 -7.05
CA HIS A 189 -28.40 -10.19 -5.88
C HIS A 189 -27.33 -9.73 -4.87
N VAL A 190 -26.77 -8.53 -5.09
CA VAL A 190 -26.16 -7.74 -4.03
C VAL A 190 -27.28 -7.08 -3.22
N ARG A 191 -27.51 -7.59 -2.01
CA ARG A 191 -28.42 -6.96 -1.02
C ARG A 191 -27.82 -5.63 -0.55
N LYS A 192 -28.49 -4.54 -0.93
CA LYS A 192 -28.36 -3.22 -0.31
C LYS A 192 -28.97 -3.29 1.08
N ASN A 193 -28.16 -3.13 2.13
CA ASN A 193 -28.67 -2.80 3.45
C ASN A 193 -28.52 -1.29 3.66
N SER A 194 -29.60 -0.55 3.40
CA SER A 194 -29.80 0.83 3.82
C SER A 194 -30.56 0.87 5.14
N ALA A 195 -30.05 1.70 6.06
CA ALA A 195 -30.76 2.49 7.06
C ALA A 195 -31.69 1.79 8.08
N ALA A 196 -31.37 1.95 9.37
CA ALA A 196 -32.11 2.79 10.34
C ALA A 196 -31.92 2.28 11.78
N ALA A 197 -31.55 3.18 12.70
CA ALA A 197 -32.34 3.48 13.90
C ALA A 197 -31.50 4.22 14.96
N ASN A 198 -31.95 5.44 15.24
CA ASN A 198 -31.61 6.26 16.41
C ASN A 198 -32.02 5.56 17.73
N LYS A 199 -31.24 5.79 18.79
CA LYS A 199 -31.65 5.93 20.21
C LYS A 199 -30.42 6.42 21.00
N THR A 200 -30.29 7.72 21.26
CA THR A 200 -30.69 8.38 22.50
C THR A 200 -30.26 7.63 23.77
N GLY A 201 -29.16 8.10 24.37
CA GLY A 201 -28.68 7.68 25.69
C GLY A 201 -27.75 8.75 26.23
N GLN A 202 -28.34 9.73 26.93
CA GLN A 202 -27.61 10.65 27.80
C GLN A 202 -27.00 9.84 28.94
N GLU A 203 -25.69 9.93 29.15
CA GLU A 203 -25.11 9.68 30.47
C GLU A 203 -23.87 10.54 30.68
N THR A 204 -23.94 11.35 31.74
CA THR A 204 -22.95 12.31 32.19
C THR A 204 -21.91 11.61 33.06
N CYS A 205 -20.62 11.67 32.72
CA CYS A 205 -19.54 11.33 33.65
C CYS A 205 -18.34 12.28 33.51
N ARG A 206 -18.36 13.27 34.40
CA ARG A 206 -17.29 13.95 35.15
C ARG A 206 -15.83 13.71 34.71
N GLY A 207 -15.12 14.83 34.58
CA GLY A 207 -13.79 14.90 34.02
C GLY A 207 -12.65 14.40 34.90
N SER A 208 -11.51 14.26 34.25
CA SER A 208 -10.21 14.12 34.90
C SER A 208 -9.17 14.87 34.09
N LYS A 209 -8.80 16.05 34.59
CA LYS A 209 -7.66 16.84 34.11
C LYS A 209 -6.39 16.11 34.53
N ARG A 210 -5.63 15.56 33.58
CA ARG A 210 -4.22 15.21 33.81
C ARG A 210 -3.33 16.24 33.14
N SER A 211 -2.84 17.13 33.99
CA SER A 211 -1.74 18.05 33.74
C SER A 211 -0.47 17.27 33.39
N TRP A 212 0.19 17.65 32.30
CA TRP A 212 1.56 17.22 32.00
C TRP A 212 2.54 18.23 32.60
N PRO A 213 3.57 17.79 33.34
CA PRO A 213 4.55 18.70 33.93
C PRO A 213 5.53 19.20 32.86
N GLN A 214 5.68 20.53 32.78
CA GLN A 214 6.76 21.21 32.07
C GLN A 214 8.09 20.87 32.74
N LYS A 215 9.00 20.24 32.01
CA LYS A 215 10.40 20.13 32.43
C LYS A 215 11.16 21.36 31.93
N SER A 216 11.43 22.27 32.84
CA SER A 216 12.43 23.33 32.68
C SER A 216 13.83 22.70 32.70
N ASN A 217 14.58 22.82 31.61
CA ASN A 217 16.01 22.59 31.62
C ASN A 217 16.70 23.91 31.99
N GLU A 218 17.12 23.99 33.25
CA GLU A 218 17.89 25.09 33.80
C GLU A 218 19.36 24.94 33.40
N VAL A 219 19.92 26.06 32.95
CA VAL A 219 21.28 26.25 32.47
C VAL A 219 22.23 26.21 33.66
N SER A 220 23.22 25.32 33.66
CA SER A 220 24.32 25.36 34.63
C SER A 220 25.62 25.70 33.90
N ALA A 221 25.93 27.00 33.89
CA ALA A 221 27.21 27.54 33.47
C ALA A 221 28.28 27.17 34.52
N LYS A 222 29.25 26.34 34.14
CA LYS A 222 30.44 26.10 34.96
C LYS A 222 31.41 27.26 34.81
N LEU A 223 31.52 28.00 35.91
CA LEU A 223 32.49 29.04 36.20
C LEU A 223 33.91 28.48 36.09
N ARG A 224 34.76 29.13 35.28
CA ARG A 224 36.23 29.03 35.34
C ARG A 224 36.69 29.51 36.72
N LYS A 225 37.54 28.73 37.39
CA LYS A 225 38.47 29.25 38.39
C LYS A 225 39.91 29.04 37.89
N GLN A 226 40.69 30.03 38.29
CA GLN A 226 42.07 30.41 38.00
C GLN A 226 43.07 29.25 37.91
#